data_AF-A0A8H6J153-F1
#
_entry.id   AF-A0A8H6J153-F1
#
_cell.length_a   1.000
_cell.length_b   1.000
_cell.length_c   1.000
_cell.angle_alpha   90.00
_cell.angle_beta   90.00
_cell.angle_gamma   90.00
#
_symmetry.space_group_name_H-M   'P 1'
#
loop_
_entity.id
_entity.type
_entity.pdbx_description
1 polymer ?
#
loop_
_entity_poly.entity_id
_entity_poly.type
_entity_poly.pdbx_seq_one_letter_code
_entity_poly.pdbx_strand_id
1 'polypeptide(L)'
;MEIDTDCGISDAAMTVDGHDAAQHRVGTLQNLPSELLMPIFADVVLTGRDLKALRLTCLRFPPFVVQRLFETVGISKVWRDCQAFFNIASNPELAKHVRRLVWYEMRGTFANLNSFTMASSATDPTTLP
;
A
#
# COMPACT_ATOMS: atom_id res chain seq x y z
N MET A 1 -24.02 77.44 -3.84
CA MET A 1 -24.26 76.41 -4.86
C MET A 1 -23.82 75.10 -4.23
N GLU A 2 -24.65 74.45 -3.39
CA GLU A 2 -26.06 74.06 -3.67
C GLU A 2 -26.06 73.27 -5.00
N ILE A 3 -26.53 72.02 -5.13
CA ILE A 3 -27.56 71.28 -4.38
C ILE A 3 -27.34 69.77 -4.65
N ASP A 4 -27.62 68.96 -3.64
CA ASP A 4 -27.97 67.54 -3.72
C ASP A 4 -28.89 67.18 -4.89
N THR A 5 -28.79 65.93 -5.37
CA THR A 5 -30.01 65.17 -5.67
C THR A 5 -29.79 63.69 -5.36
N ASP A 6 -30.28 63.36 -4.17
CA ASP A 6 -30.62 62.03 -3.67
C ASP A 6 -31.63 61.31 -4.58
N CYS A 7 -31.50 59.98 -4.66
CA CYS A 7 -32.57 59.03 -4.97
C CYS A 7 -31.97 57.64 -4.72
N GLY A 8 -32.36 56.82 -3.74
CA GLY A 8 -33.49 56.85 -2.85
C GLY A 8 -33.83 55.38 -2.53
N ILE A 9 -33.69 55.01 -1.25
CA ILE A 9 -34.55 54.08 -0.47
C ILE A 9 -34.64 52.63 -1.03
N SER A 10 -34.18 51.58 -0.34
CA SER A 10 -34.81 50.88 0.80
C SER A 10 -33.92 49.62 1.04
N ASP A 11 -33.82 48.93 2.17
CA ASP A 11 -34.61 48.85 3.39
C ASP A 11 -33.75 48.13 4.45
N ALA A 12 -34.13 48.30 5.70
CA ALA A 12 -33.41 47.86 6.88
C ALA A 12 -33.44 46.34 7.13
N ALA A 13 -32.52 45.93 8.02
CA ALA A 13 -32.56 44.73 8.87
C ALA A 13 -32.35 43.38 8.14
N MET A 14 -31.45 42.50 8.58
CA MET A 14 -31.21 42.04 9.93
C MET A 14 -29.78 41.51 10.06
N THR A 15 -29.09 41.93 11.12
CA THR A 15 -28.09 41.10 11.78
C THR A 15 -28.74 39.79 12.20
N VAL A 16 -28.57 38.73 11.41
CA VAL A 16 -28.91 37.37 11.82
C VAL A 16 -27.62 36.67 12.15
N ASP A 17 -27.41 36.58 13.46
CA ASP A 17 -26.76 35.50 14.20
C ASP A 17 -25.49 34.90 13.62
N GLY A 18 -24.44 35.02 14.41
CA GLY A 18 -23.34 34.08 14.42
C GLY A 18 -23.90 32.66 14.55
N HIS A 19 -24.01 31.99 13.41
CA HIS A 19 -23.97 30.55 13.39
C HIS A 19 -22.51 30.15 13.37
N ASP A 20 -22.11 29.52 14.47
CA ASP A 20 -20.98 28.61 14.60
C ASP A 20 -20.87 27.67 13.38
N ALA A 21 -20.34 28.19 12.27
CA ALA A 21 -19.66 27.37 11.29
C ALA A 21 -18.27 27.09 11.87
N ALA A 22 -18.24 26.33 12.98
CA ALA A 22 -17.12 25.49 13.32
C ALA A 22 -16.97 24.52 12.16
N GLN A 23 -16.34 25.02 11.11
CA GLN A 23 -15.94 24.31 9.94
C GLN A 23 -15.08 23.19 10.48
N HIS A 24 -15.69 22.01 10.59
CA HIS A 24 -15.01 20.78 10.93
C HIS A 24 -14.04 20.60 9.77
N ARG A 25 -12.87 21.24 9.86
CA ARG A 25 -11.76 21.06 8.93
C ARG A 25 -11.39 19.61 9.16
N VAL A 26 -12.02 18.72 8.40
CA VAL A 26 -11.57 17.34 8.29
C VAL A 26 -10.15 17.47 7.79
N GLY A 27 -9.20 17.37 8.73
CA GLY A 27 -7.80 17.43 8.41
C GLY A 27 -7.53 16.35 7.38
N THR A 28 -6.91 16.72 6.26
CA THR A 28 -6.49 15.72 5.29
C THR A 28 -5.47 14.81 5.96
N LEU A 29 -5.50 13.52 5.65
CA LEU A 29 -4.61 12.54 6.27
C LEU A 29 -3.13 12.93 6.12
N GLN A 30 -2.79 13.59 5.02
CA GLN A 30 -1.47 14.15 4.72
C GLN A 30 -0.99 15.28 5.65
N ASN A 31 -1.84 15.80 6.54
CA ASN A 31 -1.48 16.83 7.52
C ASN A 31 -1.22 16.24 8.91
N LEU A 32 -1.51 14.95 9.14
CA LEU A 32 -1.24 14.32 10.42
C LEU A 32 0.27 14.20 10.69
N PRO A 33 0.72 14.29 11.95
CA PRO A 33 2.08 13.92 12.34
C PRO A 33 2.42 12.47 11.97
N SER A 34 3.71 12.17 11.76
CA SER A 34 4.19 10.83 11.41
C SER A 34 3.80 9.76 12.43
N GLU A 35 3.77 10.16 13.70
CA GLU A 35 3.48 9.32 14.86
C GLU A 35 2.04 8.82 14.84
N LEU A 36 1.13 9.58 14.21
CA LEU A 36 -0.26 9.18 14.03
C LEU A 36 -0.47 8.41 12.73
N LEU A 37 0.33 8.69 11.68
CA LEU A 37 0.25 7.98 10.41
C LEU A 37 0.74 6.53 10.50
N MET A 38 1.83 6.31 11.25
CA MET A 38 2.41 4.98 11.43
C MET A 38 1.43 3.93 11.96
N PRO A 39 0.70 4.14 13.08
CA PRO A 39 -0.25 3.16 13.58
C PRO A 39 -1.43 2.95 12.62
N ILE A 40 -1.89 4.01 11.93
CA ILE A 40 -2.95 3.90 10.92
C ILE A 40 -2.53 2.96 9.79
N PHE A 41 -1.31 3.13 9.26
CA PHE A 41 -0.80 2.25 8.20
C PHE A 41 -0.40 0.86 8.69
N ALA A 42 -0.16 0.69 9.99
CA ALA A 42 0.15 -0.60 10.59
C ALA A 42 -1.10 -1.45 10.87
N ASP A 43 -2.29 -0.85 10.84
CA ASP A 43 -3.55 -1.50 11.16
C ASP A 43 -3.81 -2.75 10.29
N VAL A 44 -4.31 -3.81 10.92
CA VAL A 44 -4.61 -5.10 10.29
C VAL A 44 -5.74 -5.02 9.27
N VAL A 45 -6.61 -4.00 9.38
CA VAL A 45 -7.71 -3.77 8.44
C VAL A 45 -7.19 -3.35 7.07
N LEU A 46 -6.01 -2.73 6.99
CA LEU A 46 -5.40 -2.35 5.72
C LEU A 46 -4.68 -3.54 5.09
N THR A 47 -5.19 -3.99 3.93
CA THR A 47 -4.55 -5.07 3.18
C THR A 47 -3.31 -4.56 2.45
N GLY A 48 -2.46 -5.48 2.00
CA GLY A 48 -1.33 -5.14 1.13
C GLY A 48 -1.74 -4.46 -0.19
N ARG A 49 -3.00 -4.62 -0.64
CA ARG A 49 -3.54 -3.91 -1.80
C ARG A 49 -3.84 -2.45 -1.44
N ASP A 50 -4.45 -2.21 -0.30
CA ASP A 50 -4.78 -0.86 0.18
C ASP A 50 -3.52 -0.04 0.41
N LEU A 51 -2.51 -0.66 1.03
CA LEU A 51 -1.19 -0.03 1.21
C LEU A 51 -0.56 0.35 -0.13
N LYS A 52 -0.60 -0.54 -1.15
CA LYS A 52 -0.10 -0.22 -2.49
C LYS A 52 -0.86 0.94 -3.14
N ALA A 53 -2.17 1.02 -2.96
CA ALA A 53 -2.98 2.13 -3.45
C ALA A 53 -2.62 3.43 -2.72
N LEU A 54 -2.47 3.38 -1.39
CA LEU A 54 -2.11 4.51 -0.54
C LEU A 54 -0.72 5.06 -0.88
N ARG A 55 0.21 4.21 -1.34
CA ARG A 55 1.50 4.65 -1.89
C ARG A 55 1.36 5.63 -3.07
N LEU A 56 0.26 5.56 -3.81
CA LEU A 56 0.05 6.32 -5.05
C LEU A 56 -0.78 7.58 -4.83
N THR A 57 -1.37 7.79 -3.65
CA THR A 57 -2.26 8.95 -3.41
C THR A 57 -1.51 10.26 -3.21
N CYS A 58 -0.31 10.22 -2.61
CA CYS A 58 0.53 11.41 -2.43
C CYS A 58 2.00 11.05 -2.24
N LEU A 59 2.89 12.04 -2.34
CA LEU A 59 4.34 11.86 -2.19
C LEU A 59 4.79 11.62 -0.74
N ARG A 60 3.94 11.90 0.25
CA ARG A 60 4.30 11.80 1.68
C ARG A 60 4.21 10.38 2.24
N PHE A 61 3.29 9.55 1.73
CA PHE A 61 3.03 8.23 2.27
C PHE A 61 4.03 7.11 1.88
N PRO A 62 4.69 7.13 0.71
CA PRO A 62 5.57 6.05 0.29
C PRO A 62 6.62 5.58 1.31
N PRO A 63 7.33 6.45 2.06
CA PRO A 63 8.32 5.99 3.03
C PRO A 63 7.71 5.08 4.11
N PHE A 64 6.54 5.44 4.63
CA PHE A 64 5.84 4.68 5.66
C PHE A 64 5.23 3.39 5.11
N VAL A 65 4.65 3.48 3.91
CA VAL A 65 4.01 2.34 3.25
C VAL A 65 5.03 1.29 2.82
N VAL A 66 6.18 1.70 2.27
CA VAL A 66 7.24 0.77 1.87
C VAL A 66 7.77 0.03 3.10
N GLN A 67 8.00 0.74 4.21
CA GLN A 67 8.39 0.10 5.46
C GLN A 67 7.39 -0.99 5.86
N ARG A 68 6.09 -0.72 5.78
CA ARG A 68 5.06 -1.69 6.17
C ARG A 68 4.93 -2.86 5.19
N LEU A 69 4.96 -2.60 3.88
CA LEU A 69 4.83 -3.63 2.84
C LEU A 69 5.96 -4.66 2.87
N PHE A 70 7.17 -4.23 3.22
CA PHE A 70 8.36 -5.09 3.25
C PHE A 70 8.75 -5.53 4.67
N GLU A 71 7.99 -5.15 5.69
CA GLU A 71 8.28 -5.51 7.08
C GLU A 71 8.31 -7.03 7.28
N THR A 72 7.41 -7.74 6.62
CA THR A 72 7.28 -9.20 6.70
C THR A 72 7.44 -9.84 5.33
N VAL A 73 8.43 -10.71 5.18
CA VAL A 73 8.68 -11.44 3.94
C VAL A 73 8.39 -12.92 4.16
N GLY A 74 7.58 -13.48 3.28
CA GLY A 74 7.26 -14.90 3.23
C GLY A 74 8.24 -15.68 2.38
N ILE A 75 8.69 -16.84 2.85
CA ILE A 75 9.39 -17.84 2.04
C ILE A 75 8.60 -19.15 2.11
N SER A 76 8.44 -19.84 0.99
CA SER A 76 7.95 -21.21 0.97
C SER A 76 8.86 -22.09 0.12
N LYS A 77 8.54 -23.38 0.00
CA LYS A 77 9.24 -24.29 -0.93
C LYS A 77 8.95 -23.97 -2.41
N VAL A 78 8.03 -23.05 -2.71
CA VAL A 78 7.72 -22.64 -4.07
C VAL A 78 8.83 -21.73 -4.59
N TRP A 79 9.36 -22.05 -5.79
CA TRP A 79 10.41 -21.28 -6.44
C TRP A 79 10.11 -19.78 -6.52
N ARG A 80 8.85 -19.41 -6.79
CA ARG A 80 8.39 -18.01 -6.85
C ARG A 80 8.64 -17.25 -5.54
N ASP A 81 8.39 -17.88 -4.41
CA ASP A 81 8.54 -17.23 -3.10
C ASP A 81 10.04 -17.08 -2.75
N CYS A 82 10.84 -18.09 -3.06
CA CYS A 82 12.30 -18.00 -2.96
C CYS A 82 12.85 -16.86 -3.84
N GLN A 83 12.41 -16.77 -5.10
CA GLN A 83 12.86 -15.71 -6.01
C GLN A 83 12.45 -14.32 -5.51
N ALA A 84 11.22 -14.17 -5.00
CA ALA A 84 10.76 -12.92 -4.41
C ALA A 84 11.63 -12.49 -3.21
N PHE A 85 11.98 -13.44 -2.34
CA PHE A 85 12.89 -13.20 -1.23
C PHE A 85 14.28 -12.74 -1.72
N PHE A 86 14.89 -13.46 -2.66
CA PHE A 86 16.20 -13.08 -3.19
C PHE A 86 16.19 -11.72 -3.88
N ASN A 87 15.10 -11.36 -4.57
CA ASN A 87 14.93 -10.03 -5.17
C ASN A 87 14.84 -8.91 -4.13
N ILE A 88 14.26 -9.18 -2.96
CA ILE A 88 14.22 -8.21 -1.85
C ILE A 88 15.59 -8.13 -1.18
N ALA A 89 16.22 -9.28 -0.93
CA ALA A 89 17.51 -9.37 -0.25
C ALA A 89 18.66 -8.75 -1.06
N SER A 90 18.58 -8.81 -2.39
CA SER A 90 19.59 -8.20 -3.28
C SER A 90 19.47 -6.68 -3.39
N ASN A 91 18.38 -6.08 -2.91
CA ASN A 91 18.15 -4.64 -2.95
C ASN A 91 18.32 -4.00 -1.55
N PRO A 92 19.41 -3.26 -1.29
CA PRO A 92 19.68 -2.64 0.02
C PRO A 92 18.55 -1.72 0.51
N GLU A 93 17.88 -1.02 -0.40
CA GLU A 93 16.80 -0.09 -0.08
C GLU A 93 15.52 -0.80 0.38
N LEU A 94 15.29 -2.04 -0.06
CA LEU A 94 14.16 -2.85 0.40
C LEU A 94 14.55 -3.70 1.60
N ALA A 95 15.74 -4.29 1.58
CA ALA A 95 16.25 -5.18 2.63
C ALA A 95 16.26 -4.49 4.01
N LYS A 96 16.58 -3.19 4.08
CA LYS A 96 16.59 -2.44 5.35
C LYS A 96 15.23 -2.37 6.05
N HIS A 97 14.13 -2.57 5.32
CA HIS A 97 12.77 -2.53 5.86
C HIS A 97 12.28 -3.90 6.34
N VAL A 98 12.96 -5.00 5.99
CA VAL A 98 12.59 -6.34 6.45
C VAL A 98 12.87 -6.48 7.94
N ARG A 99 11.89 -7.00 8.67
CA ARG A 99 11.96 -7.23 10.13
C ARG A 99 11.57 -8.65 10.52
N ARG A 100 10.66 -9.27 9.77
CA ARG A 100 10.19 -10.63 10.02
C ARG A 100 10.29 -11.47 8.76
N LEU A 101 10.85 -12.66 8.94
CA LEU A 101 10.85 -13.70 7.91
C LEU A 101 9.88 -14.79 8.34
N VAL A 102 8.92 -15.13 7.49
CA VAL A 102 7.93 -16.18 7.75
C VAL A 102 8.17 -17.34 6.80
N TRP A 103 8.48 -18.51 7.37
CA TRP A 103 8.60 -19.74 6.60
C TRP A 103 7.23 -20.42 6.50
N TYR A 104 6.66 -20.47 5.31
CA TYR A 104 5.44 -21.18 5.01
C TYR A 104 5.76 -22.62 4.64
N GLU A 105 5.54 -23.52 5.60
CA GLU A 105 5.59 -24.95 5.33
C GLU A 105 4.38 -25.36 4.48
N MET A 106 4.63 -25.68 3.21
CA MET A 106 3.61 -26.34 2.40
C MET A 106 3.43 -27.77 2.90
N ARG A 107 2.22 -28.10 3.36
CA ARG A 107 1.78 -29.49 3.56
C ARG A 107 1.68 -30.16 2.20
N GLY A 108 2.75 -30.84 1.78
CA GLY A 108 2.78 -31.56 0.52
C GLY A 108 2.16 -32.94 0.64
N THR A 109 1.07 -33.19 -0.09
CA THR A 109 0.77 -34.53 -0.58
C THR A 109 1.69 -34.77 -1.77
N PHE A 110 2.71 -35.62 -1.62
CA PHE A 110 3.77 -35.89 -2.60
C PHE A 110 3.30 -36.52 -3.93
N ALA A 111 2.00 -36.58 -4.22
CA ALA A 111 1.43 -37.35 -5.32
C ALA A 111 1.71 -36.81 -6.74
N ASN A 112 2.22 -35.58 -6.89
CA ASN A 112 2.37 -34.92 -8.20
C ASN A 112 3.82 -34.80 -8.72
N LEU A 113 4.82 -35.34 -8.01
CA LEU A 113 6.22 -35.30 -8.48
C LEU A 113 6.54 -36.34 -9.57
N ASN A 114 5.64 -37.28 -9.85
CA ASN A 114 5.87 -38.34 -10.84
C ASN A 114 5.64 -37.91 -12.29
N SER A 115 4.98 -36.77 -12.54
CA SER A 115 4.66 -36.32 -13.91
C SER A 115 5.82 -35.59 -14.60
N PHE A 116 6.82 -35.10 -13.86
CA PHE A 116 7.96 -34.38 -14.45
C PHE A 116 9.13 -35.31 -14.81
N THR A 117 9.28 -36.44 -14.10
CA THR A 117 10.44 -37.33 -14.26
C THR A 117 10.31 -38.28 -15.46
N MET A 118 9.09 -38.55 -15.95
CA MET A 118 8.85 -39.48 -17.06
C MET A 118 8.98 -38.85 -18.47
N ALA A 119 9.14 -37.52 -18.57
CA ALA A 119 9.29 -36.84 -19.86
C ALA A 119 10.74 -36.77 -20.37
N SER A 120 11.74 -37.20 -19.57
CA SER A 120 13.17 -36.99 -19.88
C SER A 120 13.96 -38.26 -20.20
N SER A 121 13.33 -39.44 -20.34
CA SER A 121 14.05 -40.70 -20.59
C SER A 121 13.70 -41.40 -21.91
N ALA A 122 13.15 -40.70 -22.90
CA ALA A 122 12.80 -41.29 -24.20
C ALA A 122 13.62 -40.69 -25.35
N THR A 123 14.91 -41.01 -25.42
CA THR A 123 15.67 -41.07 -26.67
C THR A 123 16.84 -42.02 -26.49
N ASP A 124 16.63 -43.27 -26.88
CA ASP A 124 17.68 -44.26 -27.14
C ASP A 124 17.74 -44.47 -28.65
N PRO A 125 18.85 -44.15 -29.34
CA PRO A 125 19.07 -44.61 -30.70
C PRO A 125 20.24 -45.60 -30.71
N THR A 126 19.94 -46.90 -30.56
CA THR A 126 20.91 -47.96 -30.81
C THR A 126 20.33 -48.99 -31.79
N THR A 127 20.59 -48.81 -33.09
CA THR A 127 20.48 -49.87 -34.09
C THR A 127 21.62 -49.77 -35.12
N LEU A 128 22.18 -50.95 -35.45
CA LEU A 128 23.17 -51.32 -36.49
C LEU A 128 24.63 -51.38 -36.01
N PRO A 129 25.40 -52.41 -36.43
CA PRO A 129 25.54 -52.91 -37.80
C PRO A 129 24.68 -54.14 -38.18
#